data_AF-A0A8S1IKF3-F1
#
_entry.id   AF-A0A8S1IKF3-F1
#
_cell.length_a   1.000
_cell.length_b   1.000
_cell.length_c   1.000
_cell.angle_alpha   90.00
_cell.angle_beta   90.00
_cell.angle_gamma   90.00
#
_symmetry.space_group_name_H-M   'P 1'
#
loop_
_entity.id
_entity.type
_entity.pdbx_description
1 polymer ?
#
loop_
_entity_poly.entity_id
_entity_poly.type
_entity_poly.pdbx_seq_one_letter_code
_entity_poly.pdbx_strand_id
1 'polypeptide(L)'
;MAPDIFKSSTLPVLEQVVNFAQARHGVLAGNIANLDTPGYKTRDLSPELFQENLKQAIEDSRRPVSPGQAMAASETGQTPTNYNAFAKVEESMKSILRHDGVDVSLEHQIAEISKNHAQHNLAVNLMSNQFRLLRAAISERQRTRLNAISSNLANMSTTRNEAGQPEAYRPRYVTFQTDTGIQTSGGGAGVRVASVDESTEAPNMKYQPGHPDADPNGYVAYPNVDMTTEFVDALEATRAYEANIGVIEITKDLGSQTLRIIA
;
A
#
# COMPACT_ATOMS: atom_id res chain seq x y z
N MET A 1 6.32 -11.37 -3.14
CA MET A 1 4.92 -11.01 -2.85
C MET A 1 4.70 -9.53 -2.51
N ALA A 2 5.73 -8.76 -2.11
CA ALA A 2 5.62 -7.32 -1.86
C ALA A 2 5.46 -6.37 -3.10
N PRO A 3 5.96 -6.66 -4.33
CA PRO A 3 5.98 -5.66 -5.40
C PRO A 3 4.63 -5.42 -6.11
N ASP A 4 3.65 -6.31 -5.99
CA ASP A 4 2.38 -6.18 -6.74
C ASP A 4 1.33 -5.30 -6.05
N ILE A 5 1.46 -5.08 -4.74
CA ILE A 5 0.54 -4.25 -3.93
C ILE A 5 0.67 -2.75 -4.31
N PHE A 6 1.82 -2.35 -4.86
CA PHE A 6 2.11 -0.97 -5.27
C PHE A 6 1.70 -0.65 -6.71
N LYS A 7 1.45 -1.66 -7.54
CA LYS A 7 1.15 -1.47 -8.98
C LYS A 7 -0.28 -1.00 -9.25
N SER A 8 -1.09 -0.88 -8.21
CA SER A 8 -2.50 -0.61 -8.30
C SER A 8 -3.06 0.45 -7.38
N SER A 9 -2.22 0.92 -6.47
CA SER A 9 -2.55 2.05 -5.64
C SER A 9 -2.52 3.31 -6.52
N THR A 10 -3.04 4.42 -5.99
CA THR A 10 -2.90 5.74 -6.62
C THR A 10 -1.45 6.26 -6.59
N LEU A 11 -0.51 5.47 -6.05
CA LEU A 11 0.88 5.86 -5.84
C LEU A 11 1.65 6.14 -7.14
N PRO A 12 1.57 5.30 -8.21
CA PRO A 12 2.27 5.58 -9.46
C PRO A 12 1.77 6.86 -10.14
N VAL A 13 0.48 7.17 -9.98
CA VAL A 13 -0.11 8.42 -10.49
C VAL A 13 0.42 9.62 -9.72
N LEU A 14 0.45 9.54 -8.39
CA LEU A 14 0.94 10.62 -7.53
C LEU A 14 2.43 10.86 -7.71
N GLU A 15 3.23 9.81 -7.87
CA GLU A 15 4.65 9.89 -8.24
C GLU A 15 4.83 10.70 -9.52
N GLN A 16 4.05 10.39 -10.56
CA GLN A 16 4.19 11.06 -11.83
C GLN A 16 3.77 12.55 -11.77
N VAL A 17 2.77 12.89 -10.96
CA VAL A 17 2.40 14.29 -10.68
C VAL A 17 3.52 15.03 -9.94
N VAL A 18 4.15 14.39 -8.96
CA VAL A 18 5.28 14.96 -8.21
C VAL A 18 6.47 15.21 -9.13
N ASN A 19 6.83 14.23 -9.97
CA ASN A 19 7.93 14.33 -10.94
C ASN A 19 7.70 15.43 -11.96
N PHE A 20 6.49 15.51 -12.53
CA PHE A 20 6.12 16.60 -13.43
C PHE A 20 6.23 17.96 -12.75
N ALA A 21 5.67 18.10 -11.54
CA ALA A 21 5.71 19.37 -10.82
C ALA A 21 7.16 19.79 -10.51
N GLN A 22 8.04 18.85 -10.13
CA GLN A 22 9.46 19.11 -9.90
C GLN A 22 10.18 19.52 -11.20
N ALA A 23 9.95 18.79 -12.30
CA ALA A 23 10.54 19.12 -13.61
C ALA A 23 10.11 20.51 -14.09
N ARG A 24 8.81 20.83 -13.94
CA ARG A 24 8.25 22.13 -14.32
C ARG A 24 8.83 23.25 -13.47
N HIS A 25 9.04 23.02 -12.17
CA HIS A 25 9.68 23.99 -11.29
C HIS A 25 11.09 24.35 -11.77
N GLY A 26 11.87 23.35 -12.19
CA GLY A 26 13.19 23.58 -12.77
C GLY A 26 13.16 24.42 -14.06
N VAL A 27 12.17 24.19 -14.92
CA VAL A 27 11.98 24.99 -16.15
C VAL A 27 11.58 26.43 -15.84
N LEU A 28 10.62 26.65 -14.94
CA LEU A 28 10.17 27.99 -14.53
C LEU A 28 11.29 28.77 -13.83
N ALA A 29 12.04 28.15 -12.92
CA ALA A 29 13.20 28.75 -12.27
C ALA A 29 14.28 29.13 -13.30
N GLY A 30 14.52 28.26 -14.29
CA GLY A 30 15.42 28.54 -15.40
C GLY A 30 14.97 29.74 -16.24
N ASN A 31 13.67 29.94 -16.45
CA ASN A 31 13.16 31.13 -17.13
C ASN A 31 13.41 32.41 -16.34
N ILE A 32 13.18 32.39 -15.02
CA ILE A 32 13.45 33.56 -14.17
C ILE A 32 14.93 33.91 -14.19
N ALA A 33 15.81 32.90 -14.11
CA ALA A 33 17.26 33.11 -14.13
C ALA A 33 17.76 33.71 -15.46
N ASN A 34 17.08 33.45 -16.57
CA ASN A 34 17.46 33.92 -17.90
C ASN A 34 16.55 35.03 -18.44
N LEU A 35 15.66 35.60 -17.61
CA LEU A 35 14.68 36.61 -18.02
C LEU A 35 15.35 37.82 -18.71
N ASP A 36 16.49 38.26 -18.18
CA ASP A 36 17.24 39.42 -18.68
C ASP A 36 18.25 39.06 -19.79
N THR A 37 18.30 37.80 -20.23
CA THR A 37 19.26 37.34 -21.24
C THR A 37 18.77 37.68 -22.65
N PRO A 38 19.49 38.52 -23.42
CA PRO A 38 19.04 38.93 -24.75
C PRO A 38 18.80 37.73 -25.68
N GLY A 39 17.61 37.67 -26.29
CA GLY A 39 17.24 36.61 -27.23
C GLY A 39 16.87 35.26 -26.57
N TYR A 40 16.79 35.18 -25.24
CA TYR A 40 16.31 34.00 -24.54
C TYR A 40 14.82 33.76 -24.84
N LYS A 41 14.45 32.49 -25.05
CA LYS A 41 13.05 32.08 -25.27
C LYS A 41 12.58 31.28 -24.07
N THR A 42 11.43 31.67 -23.52
CA THR A 42 10.84 30.99 -22.37
C THR A 42 10.47 29.56 -22.74
N ARG A 43 10.58 28.68 -21.75
CA ARG A 43 10.26 27.26 -21.86
C ARG A 43 9.14 26.93 -20.88
N ASP A 44 8.20 26.07 -21.22
CA ASP A 44 7.26 25.54 -20.23
C ASP A 44 6.92 24.09 -20.52
N LEU A 45 6.60 23.33 -19.46
CA LEU A 45 6.01 22.01 -19.58
C LEU A 45 4.49 22.17 -19.48
N SER A 46 3.78 21.84 -20.56
CA SER A 46 2.31 22.00 -20.60
C SER A 46 1.62 21.07 -19.59
N PRO A 47 0.87 21.63 -18.62
CA PRO A 47 0.06 20.83 -17.69
C PRO A 47 -1.06 20.07 -18.40
N GLU A 48 -1.61 20.62 -19.48
CA GLU A 48 -2.72 20.04 -20.22
C GLU A 48 -2.29 18.76 -20.94
N LEU A 49 -1.18 18.81 -21.68
CA LEU A 49 -0.61 17.64 -22.35
C LEU A 49 -0.17 16.58 -21.35
N PHE A 50 0.40 17.00 -20.21
CA PHE A 50 0.72 16.07 -19.14
C PHE A 50 -0.53 15.36 -18.58
N GLN A 51 -1.60 16.11 -18.30
CA GLN A 51 -2.85 15.54 -17.79
C GLN A 51 -3.49 14.59 -18.79
N GLU A 52 -3.44 14.91 -20.09
CA GLU A 52 -3.93 14.03 -21.15
C GLU A 52 -3.16 12.71 -21.20
N ASN A 53 -1.82 12.78 -21.22
CA ASN A 53 -0.96 11.60 -21.22
C ASN A 53 -1.15 10.77 -19.94
N LEU A 54 -1.30 11.42 -18.79
CA LEU A 54 -1.55 10.75 -17.51
C LEU A 54 -2.92 10.05 -17.50
N LYS A 55 -3.95 10.71 -18.04
CA LYS A 55 -5.29 10.13 -18.17
C LYS A 55 -5.26 8.89 -19.07
N GLN A 56 -4.59 8.96 -20.21
CA GLN A 56 -4.41 7.82 -21.11
C GLN A 56 -3.68 6.66 -20.41
N ALA A 57 -2.61 6.95 -19.66
CA ALA A 57 -1.88 5.93 -18.90
C ALA A 57 -2.75 5.28 -17.81
N ILE A 58 -3.60 6.05 -17.13
CA ILE A 58 -4.58 5.52 -16.15
C ILE A 58 -5.60 4.62 -16.85
N GLU A 59 -6.12 5.01 -18.00
CA GLU A 59 -7.06 4.18 -18.77
C GLU A 59 -6.42 2.89 -19.26
N ASP A 60 -5.18 2.95 -19.76
CA ASP A 60 -4.43 1.78 -20.21
C ASP A 60 -4.12 0.83 -19.05
N SER A 61 -3.76 1.35 -17.88
CA SER A 61 -3.52 0.52 -16.68
C SER A 61 -4.79 -0.14 -16.11
N ARG A 62 -5.99 0.34 -16.48
CA ARG A 62 -7.28 -0.27 -16.11
C ARG A 62 -7.77 -1.32 -17.12
N ARG A 63 -7.17 -1.38 -18.31
CA ARG A 63 -7.57 -2.35 -19.34
C ARG A 63 -7.07 -3.74 -18.95
N PRO A 64 -7.94 -4.76 -18.90
CA PRO A 64 -7.49 -6.14 -18.72
C PRO A 64 -6.63 -6.54 -19.93
N VAL A 65 -5.50 -7.19 -19.66
CA VAL A 65 -4.61 -7.70 -20.71
C VAL A 65 -5.42 -8.63 -21.60
N SER A 66 -5.57 -8.27 -22.88
CA SER A 66 -6.31 -9.10 -23.83
C SER A 66 -5.55 -10.41 -24.08
N PRO A 67 -6.21 -11.55 -24.32
CA PRO A 67 -5.55 -12.83 -24.56
C PRO A 67 -4.47 -12.78 -25.64
N GLY A 68 -4.67 -11.99 -26.72
CA GLY A 68 -3.66 -11.77 -27.76
C GLY A 68 -2.44 -10.96 -27.32
N GLN A 69 -2.59 -10.06 -26.33
CA GLN A 69 -1.47 -9.30 -25.75
C GLN A 69 -0.66 -10.14 -24.76
N ALA A 70 -1.32 -11.05 -24.03
CA ALA A 70 -0.62 -12.02 -23.18
C ALA A 70 0.27 -12.97 -24.00
N MET A 71 -0.22 -13.39 -25.18
CA MET A 71 0.52 -14.24 -26.12
C MET A 71 1.72 -13.50 -26.76
N ALA A 72 1.54 -12.25 -27.20
CA ALA A 72 2.63 -11.44 -27.76
C ALA A 72 3.73 -11.08 -26.73
N ALA A 73 3.33 -10.89 -25.46
CA ALA A 73 4.24 -10.63 -24.35
C ALA A 73 5.07 -11.89 -23.99
N SER A 74 4.48 -13.08 -24.11
CA SER A 74 5.21 -14.35 -23.92
C SER A 74 6.25 -14.63 -25.02
N GLU A 75 6.06 -14.13 -26.24
CA GLU A 75 7.01 -14.29 -27.35
C GLU A 75 8.18 -13.30 -27.30
N THR A 76 7.98 -12.11 -26.71
CA THR A 76 8.99 -11.04 -26.64
C THR A 76 9.80 -11.05 -25.34
N GLY A 77 9.45 -11.92 -24.38
CA GLY A 77 10.06 -11.95 -23.05
C GLY A 77 9.77 -10.69 -22.21
N GLN A 78 8.87 -9.82 -22.68
CA GLN A 78 8.44 -8.64 -21.96
C GLN A 78 7.25 -8.99 -21.08
N THR A 79 7.37 -8.73 -19.78
CA THR A 79 6.25 -8.85 -18.86
C THR A 79 5.11 -7.93 -19.33
N PRO A 80 3.87 -8.41 -19.54
CA PRO A 80 2.74 -7.57 -19.90
C PRO A 80 2.32 -6.76 -18.68
N THR A 81 3.12 -5.77 -18.31
CA THR A 81 2.93 -4.98 -17.10
C THR A 81 2.41 -3.60 -17.44
N ASN A 82 1.37 -3.18 -16.70
CA ASN A 82 0.88 -1.80 -16.60
C ASN A 82 1.97 -0.77 -16.24
N TYR A 83 3.16 -1.22 -15.80
CA TYR A 83 4.33 -0.40 -15.50
C TYR A 83 4.83 0.40 -16.73
N ASN A 84 4.65 -0.13 -17.94
CA ASN A 84 5.03 0.57 -19.18
C ASN A 84 4.16 1.80 -19.46
N ALA A 85 2.92 1.86 -18.94
CA ALA A 85 2.02 2.99 -19.20
C ALA A 85 2.53 4.29 -18.56
N PHE A 86 3.02 4.22 -17.32
CA PHE A 86 3.53 5.40 -16.60
C PHE A 86 4.96 5.78 -17.01
N ALA A 87 5.78 4.82 -17.45
CA ALA A 87 7.10 5.09 -18.03
C ALA A 87 7.00 5.94 -19.31
N LYS A 88 5.97 5.71 -20.14
CA LYS A 88 5.70 6.54 -21.33
C LYS A 88 5.32 7.97 -20.97
N VAL A 89 4.65 8.19 -19.84
CA VAL A 89 4.35 9.55 -19.36
C VAL A 89 5.64 10.27 -19.01
N GLU A 90 6.58 9.60 -18.35
CA GLU A 90 7.88 10.17 -18.02
C GLU A 90 8.67 10.55 -19.28
N GLU A 91 8.68 9.67 -20.28
CA GLU A 91 9.31 9.92 -21.57
C GLU A 91 8.64 11.08 -22.32
N SER A 92 7.31 11.18 -22.24
CA SER A 92 6.55 12.28 -22.84
C SER A 92 6.90 13.65 -22.23
N MET A 93 7.42 13.70 -21.00
CA MET A 93 7.86 14.96 -20.38
C MET A 93 8.96 15.66 -21.17
N LYS A 94 9.78 14.91 -21.93
CA LYS A 94 10.79 15.49 -22.83
C LYS A 94 10.17 16.16 -24.06
N SER A 95 8.98 15.72 -24.48
CA SER A 95 8.29 16.20 -25.68
C SER A 95 7.30 17.34 -25.42
N ILE A 96 6.78 17.49 -24.20
CA ILE A 96 5.79 18.54 -23.86
C ILE A 96 6.40 19.92 -23.64
N LEU A 97 7.70 20.07 -23.85
CA LEU A 97 8.40 21.32 -23.67
C LEU A 97 8.06 22.30 -24.79
N ARG A 98 7.42 23.40 -24.43
CA ARG A 98 7.07 24.49 -25.35
C ARG A 98 8.14 25.57 -25.31
N HIS A 99 8.33 26.25 -26.43
CA HIS A 99 9.22 27.40 -26.59
C HIS A 99 8.40 28.57 -27.13
N ASP A 100 7.61 29.18 -26.27
CA ASP A 100 6.71 30.25 -26.70
C ASP A 100 7.53 31.55 -26.82
N GLY A 101 7.40 32.26 -27.94
CA GLY A 101 8.15 33.49 -28.23
C GLY A 101 7.61 34.74 -27.54
N VAL A 102 6.90 34.58 -26.43
CA VAL A 102 6.24 35.68 -25.70
C VAL A 102 7.19 36.14 -24.59
N ASP A 103 7.42 37.46 -24.50
CA ASP A 103 8.04 38.07 -23.32
C ASP A 103 7.06 37.90 -22.15
N VAL A 104 7.39 36.97 -21.27
CA VAL A 104 6.59 36.67 -20.09
C VAL A 104 7.13 37.51 -18.95
N SER A 105 6.29 38.32 -18.30
CA SER A 105 6.73 39.15 -17.18
C SER A 105 7.12 38.30 -15.97
N LEU A 106 8.01 38.84 -15.12
CA LEU A 106 8.45 38.18 -13.88
C LEU A 106 7.26 37.82 -12.99
N GLU A 107 6.26 38.69 -12.91
CA GLU A 107 5.05 38.48 -12.10
C GLU A 107 4.27 37.25 -12.58
N HIS A 108 4.18 37.02 -13.89
CA HIS A 108 3.54 35.84 -14.44
C HIS A 108 4.33 34.56 -14.12
N GLN A 109 5.66 34.60 -14.23
CA GLN A 109 6.50 33.44 -13.87
C GLN A 109 6.40 33.10 -12.38
N ILE A 110 6.34 34.10 -11.49
CA ILE A 110 6.13 33.89 -10.05
C ILE A 110 4.75 33.28 -9.79
N ALA A 111 3.71 33.74 -10.50
CA ALA A 111 2.37 33.17 -10.38
C ALA A 111 2.34 31.69 -10.80
N GLU A 112 2.98 31.34 -11.91
CA GLU A 112 3.07 29.94 -12.36
C GLU A 112 3.91 29.07 -11.42
N ILE A 113 5.01 29.60 -10.86
CA ILE A 113 5.78 28.89 -9.82
C ILE A 113 4.92 28.63 -8.59
N SER A 114 4.18 29.64 -8.12
CA SER A 114 3.30 29.52 -6.96
C SER A 114 2.21 28.47 -7.20
N LYS A 115 1.57 28.49 -8.37
CA LYS A 115 0.57 27.50 -8.77
C LYS A 115 1.15 26.09 -8.84
N ASN A 116 2.32 25.92 -9.47
CA ASN A 116 3.00 24.63 -9.59
C ASN A 116 3.45 24.11 -8.21
N HIS A 117 3.92 24.99 -7.32
CA HIS A 117 4.26 24.66 -5.95
C HIS A 117 3.04 24.20 -5.13
N ALA A 118 1.89 24.85 -5.28
CA ALA A 118 0.64 24.40 -4.66
C ALA A 118 0.22 23.00 -5.15
N GLN A 119 0.35 22.73 -6.45
CA GLN A 119 0.06 21.41 -7.03
C GLN A 119 1.02 20.32 -6.51
N HIS A 120 2.32 20.63 -6.43
CA HIS A 120 3.32 19.74 -5.84
C HIS A 120 2.98 19.41 -4.39
N ASN A 121 2.72 20.42 -3.56
CA ASN A 121 2.37 20.24 -2.16
C ASN A 121 1.10 19.40 -1.98
N LEU A 122 0.08 19.61 -2.82
CA LEU A 122 -1.13 18.81 -2.80
C LEU A 122 -0.84 17.34 -3.14
N ALA A 123 -0.03 17.07 -4.16
CA ALA A 123 0.35 15.72 -4.54
C ALA A 123 1.13 15.01 -3.42
N VAL A 124 2.11 15.68 -2.80
CA VAL A 124 2.89 15.16 -1.67
C VAL A 124 2.00 14.88 -0.46
N ASN A 125 1.04 15.76 -0.15
CA ASN A 125 0.09 15.55 0.95
C ASN A 125 -0.82 14.34 0.70
N LEU A 126 -1.33 14.20 -0.53
CA LEU A 126 -2.14 13.05 -0.92
C LEU A 126 -1.33 11.74 -0.85
N MET A 127 -0.10 11.74 -1.36
CA MET A 127 0.82 10.60 -1.28
C MET A 127 1.09 10.20 0.18
N SER A 128 1.41 11.18 1.02
CA SER A 128 1.61 10.96 2.47
C SER A 128 0.37 10.39 3.16
N ASN A 129 -0.82 10.84 2.79
CA ASN A 129 -2.08 10.32 3.32
C ASN A 129 -2.37 8.89 2.85
N GLN A 130 -2.12 8.58 1.57
CA GLN A 130 -2.26 7.22 1.03
C GLN A 130 -1.32 6.25 1.74
N PHE A 131 -0.07 6.65 1.94
CA PHE A 131 0.86 5.87 2.73
C PHE A 131 0.36 5.66 4.16
N ARG A 132 -0.16 6.70 4.83
CA ARG A 132 -0.72 6.57 6.19
C ARG A 132 -1.84 5.53 6.25
N LEU A 133 -2.73 5.52 5.25
CA LEU A 133 -3.82 4.54 5.15
C LEU A 133 -3.30 3.12 4.92
N LEU A 134 -2.33 2.94 4.00
CA LEU A 134 -1.68 1.65 3.77
C LEU A 134 -1.00 1.13 5.05
N ARG A 135 -0.30 2.03 5.77
CA ARG A 135 0.39 1.71 7.03
C ARG A 135 -0.58 1.21 8.10
N ALA A 136 -1.72 1.89 8.25
CA ALA A 136 -2.76 1.49 9.20
C ALA A 136 -3.39 0.14 8.82
N ALA A 137 -3.77 -0.03 7.56
CA ALA A 137 -4.41 -1.25 7.07
C ALA A 137 -3.49 -2.48 7.14
N ILE A 138 -2.18 -2.30 6.98
CA ILE A 138 -1.22 -3.41 7.04
C ILE A 138 -0.90 -3.80 8.50
N SER A 139 -0.68 -2.81 9.37
CA SER A 139 -0.26 -3.06 10.76
C SER A 139 -1.38 -3.60 11.63
N GLU A 140 -2.61 -3.10 11.46
CA GLU A 140 -3.75 -3.50 12.27
C GLU A 140 -4.10 -4.98 12.07
N ARG A 141 -3.93 -5.50 10.85
CA ARG A 141 -4.21 -6.91 10.54
C ARG A 141 -3.30 -7.87 11.29
N GLN A 142 -1.99 -7.61 11.27
CA GLN A 142 -1.02 -8.47 11.96
C GLN A 142 -1.13 -8.33 13.47
N ARG A 143 -1.46 -7.12 13.96
CA ARG A 143 -1.74 -6.90 15.38
C ARG A 143 -2.94 -7.72 15.86
N THR A 144 -4.03 -7.75 15.11
CA THR A 144 -5.21 -8.57 15.46
C THR A 144 -4.89 -10.06 15.45
N ARG A 145 -4.09 -10.54 14.49
CA ARG A 145 -3.62 -11.95 14.46
C ARG A 145 -2.77 -12.29 15.69
N LEU A 146 -1.82 -11.43 16.04
CA LEU A 146 -0.99 -11.61 17.25
C LEU A 146 -1.83 -11.60 18.55
N ASN A 147 -2.85 -10.73 18.62
CA ASN A 147 -3.76 -10.71 19.77
C ASN A 147 -4.57 -12.00 19.90
N ALA A 148 -5.05 -12.55 18.77
CA ALA A 148 -5.77 -13.83 18.76
C ALA A 148 -4.86 -14.99 19.23
N ILE A 149 -3.65 -15.09 18.65
CA ILE A 149 -2.65 -16.10 19.02
C ILE A 149 -2.29 -16.00 20.52
N SER A 150 -2.04 -14.79 21.00
CA SER A 150 -1.74 -14.57 22.42
C SER A 150 -2.90 -14.99 23.32
N SER A 151 -4.15 -14.77 22.90
CA SER A 151 -5.34 -15.20 23.64
C SER A 151 -5.47 -16.72 23.64
N ASN A 152 -5.21 -17.39 22.51
CA ASN A 152 -5.22 -18.85 22.40
C ASN A 152 -4.15 -19.47 23.31
N LEU A 153 -2.93 -18.95 23.27
CA LEU A 153 -1.82 -19.42 24.09
C LEU A 153 -2.08 -19.22 25.59
N ALA A 154 -2.63 -18.07 25.98
CA ALA A 154 -2.98 -17.80 27.37
C ALA A 154 -4.08 -18.73 27.91
N ASN A 155 -5.03 -19.12 27.04
CA ASN A 155 -6.17 -19.94 27.44
C ASN A 155 -6.03 -21.42 27.10
N MET A 156 -4.88 -21.90 26.59
CA MET A 156 -4.72 -23.30 26.16
C MET A 156 -4.90 -24.34 27.27
N SER A 157 -4.73 -23.93 28.52
CA SER A 157 -4.93 -24.78 29.71
C SER A 157 -6.25 -24.51 30.42
N THR A 158 -7.11 -23.65 29.87
CA THR A 158 -8.38 -23.25 30.47
C THR A 158 -9.46 -24.30 30.19
N THR A 159 -9.81 -25.04 31.24
CA THR A 159 -10.84 -26.10 31.24
C THR A 159 -12.21 -25.61 31.70
N ARG A 160 -12.31 -24.37 32.17
CA ARG A 160 -13.53 -23.77 32.71
C ARG A 160 -13.84 -22.42 32.09
N ASN A 161 -15.12 -22.12 31.91
CA ASN A 161 -15.59 -20.82 31.48
C ASN A 161 -15.68 -19.82 32.65
N GLU A 162 -16.01 -18.56 32.35
CA GLU A 162 -16.14 -17.46 33.33
C GLU A 162 -17.18 -17.72 34.43
N ALA A 163 -18.16 -18.61 34.17
CA ALA A 163 -19.17 -19.05 35.13
C ALA A 163 -18.72 -20.26 35.99
N GLY A 164 -17.48 -20.72 35.80
CA GLY A 164 -16.89 -21.85 36.53
C GLY A 164 -17.36 -23.23 36.05
N GLN A 165 -18.12 -23.29 34.96
CA GLN A 165 -18.59 -24.53 34.34
C GLN A 165 -17.46 -25.18 33.53
N PRO A 166 -17.40 -26.53 33.43
CA PRO A 166 -16.39 -27.27 32.68
C PRO A 166 -16.63 -27.17 31.16
N GLU A 167 -16.43 -25.96 30.63
CA GLU A 167 -16.45 -25.66 29.20
C GLU A 167 -15.07 -25.11 28.81
N ALA A 168 -14.37 -25.86 27.96
CA ALA A 168 -13.05 -25.50 27.49
C ALA A 168 -13.09 -24.25 26.61
N TYR A 169 -12.05 -23.41 26.71
CA TYR A 169 -11.87 -22.25 25.84
C TYR A 169 -11.87 -22.66 24.35
N ARG A 170 -12.53 -21.86 23.50
CA ARG A 170 -12.52 -22.06 22.06
C ARG A 170 -11.48 -21.15 21.40
N PRO A 171 -10.51 -21.71 20.66
CA PRO A 171 -9.49 -20.92 19.95
C PRO A 171 -10.14 -19.89 19.03
N ARG A 172 -9.52 -18.73 18.89
CA ARG A 172 -9.96 -17.65 18.00
C ARG A 172 -9.04 -17.58 16.78
N TYR A 173 -9.65 -17.48 15.59
CA TYR A 173 -8.93 -17.31 14.34
C TYR A 173 -9.39 -16.05 13.62
N VAL A 174 -8.44 -15.39 12.94
CA VAL A 174 -8.72 -14.18 12.18
C VAL A 174 -9.08 -14.56 10.75
N THR A 175 -10.33 -14.36 10.37
CA THR A 175 -10.77 -14.53 8.99
C THR A 175 -10.51 -13.25 8.22
N PHE A 176 -9.77 -13.34 7.12
CA PHE A 176 -9.56 -12.21 6.22
C PHE A 176 -10.55 -12.29 5.05
N GLN A 177 -11.26 -11.20 4.77
CA GLN A 177 -12.10 -11.08 3.58
C GLN A 177 -11.45 -10.16 2.56
N THR A 178 -11.63 -10.52 1.29
CA THR A 178 -11.27 -9.68 0.16
C THR A 178 -12.15 -8.43 0.13
N ASP A 179 -11.53 -7.28 0.35
CA ASP A 179 -12.13 -5.96 0.20
C ASP A 179 -12.19 -5.60 -1.29
N THR A 180 -13.39 -5.67 -1.86
CA THR A 180 -13.66 -5.34 -3.27
C THR A 180 -13.54 -3.85 -3.58
N GLY A 181 -13.47 -2.98 -2.55
CA GLY A 181 -13.21 -1.54 -2.71
C GLY A 181 -11.74 -1.19 -3.01
N ILE A 182 -10.81 -2.12 -2.76
CA ILE A 182 -9.38 -1.98 -3.06
C ILE A 182 -9.02 -3.04 -4.11
N GLN A 183 -9.35 -2.76 -5.37
CA GLN A 183 -8.93 -3.60 -6.50
C GLN A 183 -7.49 -3.27 -6.85
N THR A 184 -6.61 -4.27 -6.76
CA THR A 184 -5.30 -4.09 -7.37
C THR A 184 -5.42 -4.26 -8.90
N SER A 185 -4.82 -3.39 -9.71
CA SER A 185 -4.73 -3.43 -11.18
C SER A 185 -4.15 -4.74 -11.76
N GLY A 186 -3.71 -5.67 -10.92
CA GLY A 186 -3.35 -7.05 -11.27
C GLY A 186 -4.42 -8.10 -10.91
N GLY A 187 -5.64 -7.70 -10.54
CA GLY A 187 -6.73 -8.60 -10.17
C GLY A 187 -6.66 -9.15 -8.74
N GLY A 188 -5.71 -8.70 -7.91
CA GLY A 188 -5.65 -9.06 -6.49
C GLY A 188 -6.57 -8.17 -5.67
N ALA A 189 -7.50 -8.75 -4.91
CA ALA A 189 -8.32 -7.98 -3.97
C ALA A 189 -7.51 -7.66 -2.70
N GLY A 190 -7.57 -6.42 -2.22
CA GLY A 190 -7.06 -6.09 -0.88
C GLY A 190 -7.74 -6.97 0.17
N VAL A 191 -7.07 -7.29 1.28
CA VAL A 191 -7.64 -8.17 2.31
C VAL A 191 -7.82 -7.38 3.61
N ARG A 192 -9.03 -7.30 4.12
CA ARG A 192 -9.39 -6.68 5.42
C ARG A 192 -9.64 -7.79 6.44
N VAL A 193 -9.40 -7.52 7.72
CA VAL A 193 -9.92 -8.38 8.79
C VAL A 193 -11.44 -8.32 8.72
N ALA A 194 -12.06 -9.48 8.49
CA ALA A 194 -13.51 -9.59 8.38
C ALA A 194 -14.15 -9.80 9.76
N SER A 195 -13.57 -10.71 10.52
CA SER A 195 -14.05 -11.15 11.82
C SER A 195 -12.94 -11.90 12.55
N VAL A 196 -13.06 -11.95 13.87
CA VAL A 196 -12.32 -12.90 14.71
C VAL A 196 -13.35 -13.94 15.13
N ASP A 197 -13.28 -15.13 14.53
CA ASP A 197 -14.25 -16.19 14.72
C ASP A 197 -13.71 -17.22 15.72
N GLU A 198 -14.60 -17.81 16.52
CA GLU A 198 -14.26 -18.92 17.39
C GLU A 198 -14.24 -20.24 16.60
N SER A 199 -13.29 -21.10 16.93
CA SER A 199 -13.14 -22.41 16.33
C SER A 199 -14.39 -23.27 16.56
N THR A 200 -14.83 -23.95 15.51
CA THR A 200 -15.87 -24.97 15.57
C THR A 200 -15.31 -26.38 15.80
N GLU A 201 -13.99 -26.51 15.93
CA GLU A 201 -13.32 -27.80 16.15
C GLU A 201 -13.62 -28.36 17.54
N ALA A 202 -13.67 -29.69 17.63
CA ALA A 202 -13.90 -30.37 18.90
C ALA A 202 -12.72 -30.15 19.87
N PRO A 203 -12.99 -29.93 21.17
CA PRO A 203 -11.94 -29.86 22.19
C PRO A 203 -11.11 -31.16 22.25
N ASN A 204 -9.84 -31.04 22.61
CA ASN A 204 -8.96 -32.18 22.80
C ASN A 204 -9.24 -32.86 24.15
N MET A 205 -9.64 -34.14 24.11
CA MET A 205 -9.96 -34.91 25.30
C MET A 205 -8.73 -35.62 25.84
N LYS A 206 -8.33 -35.32 27.07
CA LYS A 206 -7.18 -35.94 27.73
C LYS A 206 -7.62 -36.78 28.93
N TYR A 207 -7.24 -38.06 28.93
CA TYR A 207 -7.54 -38.96 30.04
C TYR A 207 -6.73 -38.60 31.29
N GLN A 208 -7.42 -38.18 32.34
CA GLN A 208 -6.87 -37.78 33.65
C GLN A 208 -7.84 -38.21 34.77
N PRO A 209 -7.89 -39.51 35.12
CA PRO A 209 -8.77 -40.03 36.16
C PRO A 209 -8.34 -39.48 37.52
N GLY A 210 -9.07 -38.48 38.02
CA GLY A 210 -8.77 -37.76 39.26
C GLY A 210 -8.71 -36.23 39.13
N HIS A 211 -8.83 -35.69 37.91
CA HIS A 211 -8.94 -34.24 37.71
C HIS A 211 -10.34 -33.74 38.13
N PRO A 212 -10.46 -32.57 38.80
CA PRO A 212 -11.75 -32.04 39.23
C PRO A 212 -12.72 -31.71 38.08
N ASP A 213 -12.18 -31.52 36.88
CA ASP A 213 -12.95 -31.24 35.65
C ASP A 213 -13.07 -32.46 34.73
N ALA A 214 -12.78 -33.66 35.24
CA ALA A 214 -12.94 -34.89 34.47
C ALA A 214 -14.42 -35.27 34.35
N ASP A 215 -14.80 -35.73 33.17
CA ASP A 215 -16.10 -36.33 32.91
C ASP A 215 -16.26 -37.66 33.68
N PRO A 216 -17.46 -38.29 33.68
CA PRO A 216 -17.68 -39.58 34.35
C PRO A 216 -16.77 -40.72 33.85
N ASN A 217 -16.13 -40.57 32.70
CA ASN A 217 -15.21 -41.53 32.10
C ASN A 217 -13.74 -41.21 32.40
N GLY A 218 -13.44 -40.13 33.14
CA GLY A 218 -12.09 -39.70 33.49
C GLY A 218 -11.39 -38.82 32.46
N TYR A 219 -12.10 -38.25 31.49
CA TYR A 219 -11.55 -37.37 30.46
C TYR A 219 -11.78 -35.88 30.76
N VAL A 220 -10.78 -35.06 30.51
CA VAL A 220 -10.84 -33.60 30.63
C VAL A 220 -10.80 -32.99 29.24
N ALA A 221 -11.73 -32.08 28.96
CA ALA A 221 -11.75 -31.29 27.73
C ALA A 221 -10.76 -30.13 27.83
N TYR A 222 -9.78 -30.10 26.93
CA TYR A 222 -8.88 -28.97 26.74
C TYR A 222 -9.14 -28.29 25.40
N PRO A 223 -8.87 -26.99 25.29
CA PRO A 223 -8.88 -26.27 24.02
C PRO A 223 -8.00 -26.96 22.98
N ASN A 224 -8.44 -26.99 21.71
CA ASN A 224 -7.63 -27.50 20.61
C ASN A 224 -6.58 -26.44 20.17
N VAL A 225 -5.61 -26.18 21.03
CA VAL A 225 -4.51 -25.23 20.79
C VAL A 225 -3.18 -25.95 20.91
N ASP A 226 -2.38 -25.93 19.84
CA ASP A 226 -0.99 -26.43 19.85
C ASP A 226 -0.01 -25.26 19.97
N MET A 227 0.78 -25.25 21.04
CA MET A 227 1.79 -24.23 21.30
C MET A 227 2.78 -24.08 20.14
N THR A 228 3.15 -25.18 19.50
CA THR A 228 4.13 -25.21 18.40
C THR A 228 3.55 -24.48 17.19
N THR A 229 2.31 -24.77 16.83
CA THR A 229 1.61 -24.13 15.72
C THR A 229 1.39 -22.65 16.00
N GLU A 230 0.88 -22.31 17.19
CA GLU A 230 0.66 -20.92 17.60
C GLU A 230 1.97 -20.11 17.64
N PHE A 231 3.09 -20.72 18.05
CA PHE A 231 4.38 -20.05 18.05
C PHE A 231 4.92 -19.82 16.63
N VAL A 232 4.74 -20.79 15.73
CA VAL A 232 5.11 -20.63 14.30
C VAL A 232 4.25 -19.53 13.66
N ASP A 233 2.95 -19.51 13.92
CA ASP A 233 2.04 -18.47 13.45
C ASP A 233 2.38 -17.09 14.04
N ALA A 234 2.76 -17.03 15.31
CA ALA A 234 3.22 -15.80 15.96
C ALA A 234 4.52 -15.29 15.32
N LEU A 235 5.46 -16.18 15.01
CA LEU A 235 6.71 -15.84 14.35
C LEU A 235 6.46 -15.30 12.94
N GLU A 236 5.56 -15.93 12.18
CA GLU A 236 5.17 -15.46 10.85
C GLU A 236 4.53 -14.07 10.93
N ALA A 237 3.56 -13.89 11.82
CA ALA A 237 2.87 -12.61 12.03
C ALA A 237 3.84 -11.50 12.50
N THR A 238 4.80 -11.84 13.37
CA THR A 238 5.84 -10.91 13.85
C THR A 238 6.78 -10.49 12.72
N ARG A 239 7.31 -11.44 11.94
CA ARG A 239 8.15 -11.11 10.78
C ARG A 239 7.42 -10.26 9.74
N ALA A 240 6.15 -10.57 9.49
CA ALA A 240 5.31 -9.76 8.63
C ALA A 240 5.16 -8.35 9.20
N TYR A 241 4.88 -8.22 10.50
CA TYR A 241 4.76 -6.94 11.18
C TYR A 241 6.07 -6.12 11.14
N GLU A 242 7.22 -6.74 11.39
CA GLU A 242 8.55 -6.11 11.28
C GLU A 242 8.83 -5.62 9.84
N ALA A 243 8.56 -6.46 8.83
CA ALA A 243 8.70 -6.06 7.43
C ALA A 243 7.82 -4.85 7.08
N ASN A 244 6.59 -4.83 7.62
CA ASN A 244 5.67 -3.71 7.44
C ASN A 244 6.16 -2.43 8.14
N ILE A 245 6.77 -2.55 9.32
CA ILE A 245 7.45 -1.44 10.01
C ILE A 245 8.64 -0.92 9.20
N GLY A 246 9.43 -1.80 8.58
CA GLY A 246 10.52 -1.38 7.70
C GLY A 246 10.03 -0.50 6.53
N VAL A 247 8.92 -0.89 5.88
CA VAL A 247 8.30 -0.09 4.81
C VAL A 247 7.77 1.24 5.35
N ILE A 248 7.20 1.24 6.56
CA ILE A 248 6.75 2.42 7.29
C ILE A 248 7.90 3.43 7.48
N GLU A 249 9.08 2.95 7.86
CA GLU A 249 10.26 3.77 8.14
C GLU A 249 10.82 4.38 6.85
N ILE A 250 11.01 3.57 5.80
CA ILE A 250 11.43 4.04 4.46
C ILE A 250 10.49 5.14 3.95
N THR A 251 9.19 4.98 4.15
CA THR A 251 8.19 5.97 3.75
C THR A 251 8.32 7.28 4.53
N LYS A 252 8.61 7.20 5.83
CA LYS A 252 8.82 8.39 6.68
C LYS A 252 10.05 9.15 6.21
N ASP A 253 11.11 8.42 5.86
CA ASP A 253 12.34 9.00 5.33
C ASP A 253 12.10 9.71 4.00
N LEU A 254 11.40 9.07 3.06
CA LEU A 254 11.01 9.69 1.78
C LEU A 254 10.22 10.99 2.01
N GLY A 255 9.21 10.99 2.87
CA GLY A 255 8.45 12.20 3.20
C GLY A 255 9.34 13.31 3.80
N SER A 256 10.28 12.96 4.66
CA SER A 256 11.23 13.93 5.24
C SER A 256 12.25 14.47 4.23
N GLN A 257 12.64 13.66 3.24
CA GLN A 257 13.55 14.06 2.16
C GLN A 257 12.84 15.02 1.21
N THR A 258 11.59 14.73 0.84
CA THR A 258 10.77 15.64 0.04
C THR A 258 10.61 17.00 0.72
N LEU A 259 10.31 17.03 2.03
CA LEU A 259 10.22 18.29 2.78
C LEU A 259 11.55 19.06 2.81
N ARG A 260 12.68 18.37 2.84
CA ARG A 260 14.03 18.98 2.77
C ARG A 260 14.40 19.49 1.39
N ILE A 261 13.80 18.98 0.32
CA ILE A 261 13.99 19.49 -1.05
C ILE A 261 13.16 20.78 -1.26
N ILE A 262 12.10 20.95 -0.47
CA ILE A 262 11.17 22.09 -0.58
C ILE A 262 11.55 23.26 0.35
N ALA A 263 12.30 23.01 1.42
CA ALA A 263 12.77 24.00 2.40
C ALA A 263 14.16 24.56 2.05
#